data_AF-A0A7W0YZ63-F1
#
_entry.id   AF-A0A7W0YZ63-F1
#
_cell.length_a   1.000
_cell.length_b   1.000
_cell.length_c   1.000
_cell.angle_alpha   90.00
_cell.angle_beta   90.00
_cell.angle_gamma   90.00
#
_symmetry.space_group_name_H-M   'P 1'
#
loop_
_entity.id
_entity.type
_entity.pdbx_description
1 polymer ?
#
loop_
_entity_poly.entity_id
_entity_poly.type
_entity_poly.pdbx_seq_one_letter_code
_entity_poly.pdbx_strand_id
1 'polypeptide(L)'
;MRRIPVHTVASAPEPSRDALKALEAKFGKVLNIHGGMAHSAVVLQAYAAVQQVIAEQGTFDPATREAIALVVGTVDRCEYCQAAHTAGGKRAGLTEEQTVAIRKGEVDFEP
;
A
#
# COMPACT_ATOMS: atom_id res chain seq x y z
N MET A 1 -0.15 9.65 -15.75
CA MET A 1 0.96 10.57 -15.38
C MET A 1 0.74 11.13 -13.99
N ARG A 2 1.82 11.34 -13.21
CA ARG A 2 1.76 11.95 -11.88
C ARG A 2 1.46 13.45 -12.02
N ARG A 3 0.43 13.94 -11.32
CA ARG A 3 0.01 15.35 -11.37
C ARG A 3 0.72 16.24 -10.36
N ILE A 4 1.29 15.64 -9.32
CA ILE A 4 2.07 16.29 -8.27
C ILE A 4 3.45 15.62 -8.14
N PRO A 5 4.48 16.36 -7.68
CA PRO A 5 5.79 15.78 -7.40
C PRO A 5 5.69 14.60 -6.43
N VAL A 6 6.58 13.61 -6.57
CA VAL A 6 6.71 12.54 -5.56
C VAL A 6 8.02 12.78 -4.83
N HIS A 7 7.92 13.11 -3.55
CA HIS A 7 9.11 13.40 -2.75
C HIS A 7 9.90 12.14 -2.40
N THR A 8 11.22 12.25 -2.47
CA THR A 8 12.17 11.44 -1.70
C THR A 8 12.37 12.05 -0.30
N VAL A 9 13.03 11.33 0.61
CA VAL A 9 13.44 11.86 1.92
C VAL A 9 14.19 13.19 1.80
N ALA A 10 15.10 13.30 0.82
CA ALA A 10 15.90 14.52 0.62
C ALA A 10 15.07 15.71 0.12
N SER A 11 14.11 15.45 -0.77
CA SER A 11 13.29 16.51 -1.40
C SER A 11 12.05 16.92 -0.60
N ALA A 12 11.66 16.14 0.42
CA ALA A 12 10.46 16.41 1.19
C ALA A 12 10.63 17.65 2.10
N PRO A 13 9.53 18.37 2.41
CA PRO A 13 9.51 19.36 3.49
C PRO A 13 10.05 18.76 4.78
N GLU A 14 10.84 19.52 5.52
CA GLU A 14 11.52 19.07 6.75
C GLU A 14 10.59 18.29 7.71
N PRO A 15 9.36 18.75 8.00
CA PRO A 15 8.46 18.05 8.93
C PRO A 15 8.03 16.64 8.46
N SER A 16 8.14 16.33 7.18
CA SER A 16 7.74 15.03 6.61
C SER A 16 8.91 14.04 6.49
N ARG A 17 10.16 14.50 6.66
CA ARG A 17 11.35 13.70 6.35
C ARG A 17 11.48 12.47 7.25
N ASP A 18 11.23 12.62 8.55
CA ASP A 18 11.40 11.51 9.49
C ASP A 18 10.34 10.43 9.30
N ALA A 19 9.09 10.82 9.03
CA ALA A 19 8.04 9.88 8.66
C ALA A 19 8.39 9.14 7.36
N LEU A 20 8.93 9.83 6.35
CA LEU A 20 9.41 9.18 5.13
C LEU A 20 10.59 8.23 5.37
N LYS A 21 11.56 8.58 6.22
CA LYS A 21 12.67 7.67 6.58
C LYS A 21 12.15 6.38 7.22
N ALA A 22 11.20 6.49 8.15
CA ALA A 22 10.60 5.34 8.80
C ALA A 22 9.88 4.42 7.80
N LEU A 23 9.12 5.01 6.86
CA LEU A 23 8.44 4.26 5.81
C LEU A 23 9.43 3.65 4.81
N GLU A 24 10.50 4.36 4.46
CA GLU A 24 11.57 3.84 3.61
C GLU A 24 12.27 2.64 4.26
N ALA A 25 12.59 2.71 5.54
CA ALA A 25 13.16 1.58 6.28
C ALA A 25 12.21 0.36 6.30
N LYS A 26 10.89 0.60 6.44
CA LYS A 26 9.88 -0.47 6.44
C LYS A 26 9.71 -1.15 5.09
N PHE A 27 9.74 -0.39 3.99
CA PHE A 27 9.42 -0.89 2.65
C PHE A 27 10.64 -1.07 1.73
N GLY A 28 11.84 -0.71 2.21
CA GLY A 28 13.10 -0.69 1.45
C GLY A 28 13.23 0.47 0.45
N LYS A 29 12.17 1.28 0.28
CA LYS A 29 12.12 2.48 -0.56
C LYS A 29 10.91 3.34 -0.20
N VAL A 30 10.95 4.63 -0.50
CA VAL A 30 9.75 5.48 -0.47
C VAL A 30 8.78 5.05 -1.59
N LEU A 31 7.60 4.56 -1.21
CA LEU A 31 6.51 4.28 -2.16
C LEU A 31 5.90 5.60 -2.67
N ASN A 32 5.42 5.62 -3.92
CA ASN A 32 4.88 6.84 -4.55
C ASN A 32 3.74 7.47 -3.74
N ILE A 33 2.89 6.67 -3.10
CA ILE A 33 1.80 7.18 -2.25
C ILE A 33 2.35 7.96 -1.05
N HIS A 34 3.39 7.46 -0.37
CA HIS A 34 4.04 8.14 0.76
C HIS A 34 4.75 9.41 0.29
N GLY A 35 5.50 9.33 -0.81
CA GLY A 35 6.18 10.50 -1.38
C GLY A 35 5.22 11.58 -1.88
N GLY A 36 4.03 11.20 -2.34
CA GLY A 36 2.95 12.14 -2.70
C GLY A 36 2.31 12.79 -1.47
N MET A 37 2.07 12.03 -0.39
CA MET A 37 1.52 12.57 0.86
C MET A 37 2.52 13.44 1.63
N ALA A 38 3.82 13.28 1.40
CA ALA A 38 4.87 14.02 2.09
C ALA A 38 4.86 15.55 1.90
N HIS A 39 4.04 16.09 0.99
CA HIS A 39 3.76 17.53 0.96
C HIS A 39 3.15 18.05 2.27
N SER A 40 2.49 17.18 3.04
CA SER A 40 1.93 17.50 4.36
C SER A 40 2.26 16.40 5.36
N ALA A 41 3.06 16.75 6.38
CA ALA A 41 3.41 15.83 7.45
C ALA A 41 2.16 15.28 8.17
N VAL A 42 1.14 16.12 8.36
CA VAL A 42 -0.12 15.73 9.00
C VAL A 42 -0.84 14.66 8.19
N VAL A 43 -0.90 14.79 6.86
CA VAL A 43 -1.53 13.78 5.99
C VAL A 43 -0.75 12.47 6.03
N LEU A 44 0.58 12.52 5.93
CA LEU A 44 1.43 11.33 5.97
C LEU A 44 1.32 10.59 7.30
N GLN A 45 1.31 11.33 8.42
CA GLN A 45 1.15 10.78 9.77
C GLN A 45 -0.23 10.16 9.97
N ALA A 46 -1.31 10.87 9.58
CA ALA A 46 -2.66 10.35 9.71
C ALA A 46 -2.85 9.04 8.91
N TYR A 47 -2.35 9.01 7.67
CA TYR A 47 -2.40 7.80 6.85
C TYR A 47 -1.62 6.64 7.48
N ALA A 48 -0.39 6.91 7.95
CA ALA A 48 0.43 5.89 8.59
C ALA A 48 -0.24 5.32 9.87
N ALA A 49 -0.85 6.18 10.68
CA ALA A 49 -1.56 5.78 11.89
C ALA A 49 -2.77 4.90 11.59
N VAL A 50 -3.58 5.24 10.58
CA VAL A 50 -4.71 4.39 10.14
C VAL A 50 -4.21 3.01 9.73
N GLN A 51 -3.15 2.95 8.91
CA GLN A 51 -2.60 1.67 8.45
C GLN A 51 -1.99 0.84 9.57
N GLN A 52 -1.38 1.49 10.57
CA GLN A 52 -0.83 0.83 11.75
C GLN A 52 -1.95 0.21 12.60
N VAL A 53 -2.99 0.98 12.92
CA VAL A 53 -4.11 0.48 13.74
C VAL A 53 -4.83 -0.68 13.05
N ILE A 54 -5.07 -0.61 11.74
CA ILE A 54 -5.66 -1.73 10.99
C ILE A 54 -4.74 -2.96 11.04
N ALA A 55 -3.41 -2.77 10.98
CA ALA A 55 -2.47 -3.88 11.03
C ALA A 55 -2.33 -4.54 12.41
N GLU A 56 -2.46 -3.77 13.48
CA GLU A 56 -2.29 -4.26 14.85
C GLU A 56 -3.59 -4.77 15.47
N GLN A 57 -4.73 -4.17 15.11
CA GLN A 57 -6.03 -4.42 15.75
C GLN A 57 -7.08 -4.98 14.80
N GLY A 58 -6.78 -5.07 13.51
CA GLY A 58 -7.68 -5.70 12.53
C GLY A 58 -7.81 -7.21 12.76
N THR A 59 -8.97 -7.77 12.43
CA THR A 59 -9.26 -9.20 12.59
C THR A 59 -8.87 -10.04 11.37
N PHE A 60 -8.65 -9.41 10.21
CA PHE A 60 -8.21 -10.10 9.00
C PHE A 60 -6.70 -10.27 8.96
N ASP A 61 -6.26 -11.46 8.56
CA ASP A 61 -4.84 -11.74 8.30
C ASP A 61 -4.32 -10.92 7.09
N PRO A 62 -2.99 -10.83 6.91
CA PRO A 62 -2.41 -10.04 5.82
C PRO A 62 -2.87 -10.47 4.41
N ALA A 63 -3.04 -11.77 4.14
CA ALA A 63 -3.43 -12.25 2.81
C ALA A 63 -4.87 -11.83 2.49
N THR A 64 -5.78 -11.96 3.46
CA THR A 64 -7.17 -11.49 3.33
C THR A 64 -7.24 -9.99 3.09
N ARG A 65 -6.44 -9.18 3.82
CA ARG A 65 -6.41 -7.72 3.65
C ARG A 65 -5.93 -7.31 2.25
N GLU A 66 -4.89 -7.98 1.74
CA GLU A 66 -4.38 -7.73 0.40
C GLU A 66 -5.35 -8.20 -0.69
N ALA A 67 -6.08 -9.31 -0.47
CA ALA A 67 -7.13 -9.76 -1.37
C ALA A 67 -8.28 -8.73 -1.49
N ILE A 68 -8.74 -8.18 -0.36
CA ILE A 68 -9.73 -7.09 -0.34
C ILE A 68 -9.20 -5.89 -1.13
N ALA A 69 -7.96 -5.47 -0.88
CA ALA A 69 -7.37 -4.31 -1.55
C ALA A 69 -7.18 -4.53 -3.07
N LEU A 70 -6.89 -5.76 -3.51
CA LEU A 70 -6.81 -6.13 -4.93
C LEU A 70 -8.17 -6.01 -5.63
N VAL A 71 -9.25 -6.49 -5.00
CA VAL A 71 -10.61 -6.37 -5.54
C VAL A 71 -11.02 -4.91 -5.61
N VAL A 72 -10.86 -4.15 -4.51
CA VAL A 72 -11.18 -2.71 -4.47
C VAL A 72 -10.38 -1.95 -5.54
N GLY A 73 -9.07 -2.19 -5.64
CA GLY A 73 -8.24 -1.58 -6.67
C GLY A 73 -8.66 -1.94 -8.10
N THR A 74 -9.31 -3.09 -8.29
CA THR A 74 -9.89 -3.48 -9.59
C THR A 74 -11.18 -2.73 -9.88
N VAL A 75 -12.11 -2.68 -8.91
CA VAL A 75 -13.36 -1.91 -9.01
C VAL A 75 -13.09 -0.43 -9.28
N ASP A 76 -12.12 0.15 -8.58
CA ASP A 76 -11.72 1.55 -8.72
C ASP A 76 -10.86 1.83 -9.97
N ARG A 77 -10.47 0.78 -10.72
CA ARG A 77 -9.55 0.87 -11.87
C ARG A 77 -8.23 1.55 -11.50
N CYS A 78 -7.74 1.32 -10.28
CA CYS A 78 -6.49 1.87 -9.77
C CYS A 78 -5.30 0.93 -10.08
N GLU A 79 -4.62 1.17 -11.20
CA GLU A 79 -3.44 0.38 -11.61
C GLU A 79 -2.32 0.39 -10.56
N TYR A 80 -2.08 1.53 -9.92
CA TYR A 80 -1.07 1.65 -8.85
C TYR A 80 -1.44 0.79 -7.65
N CYS A 81 -2.71 0.79 -7.24
CA CYS A 81 -3.20 0.00 -6.12
C CYS A 81 -3.07 -1.49 -6.43
N GLN A 82 -3.49 -1.91 -7.63
CA GLN A 82 -3.34 -3.30 -8.07
C GLN A 82 -1.88 -3.74 -8.05
N ALA A 83 -0.96 -2.94 -8.61
CA ALA A 83 0.46 -3.28 -8.58
C ALA A 83 1.04 -3.35 -7.15
N ALA A 84 0.67 -2.39 -6.29
CA ALA A 84 1.14 -2.35 -4.91
C ALA A 84 0.62 -3.54 -4.10
N HIS A 85 -0.67 -3.87 -4.24
CA HIS A 85 -1.33 -4.93 -3.49
C HIS A 85 -1.08 -6.33 -4.08
N THR A 86 -0.69 -6.46 -5.36
CA THR A 86 -0.09 -7.70 -5.87
C THR A 86 1.23 -7.98 -5.15
N ALA A 87 2.11 -6.98 -5.03
CA ALA A 87 3.38 -7.15 -4.31
C ALA A 87 3.16 -7.37 -2.79
N GLY A 88 2.15 -6.74 -2.19
CA GLY A 88 1.73 -6.98 -0.81
C GLY A 88 1.20 -8.39 -0.62
N GLY A 89 0.24 -8.81 -1.45
CA GLY A 89 -0.35 -10.15 -1.44
C GLY A 89 0.67 -11.27 -1.56
N LYS A 90 1.64 -11.13 -2.47
CA LYS A 90 2.73 -12.12 -2.60
C LYS A 90 3.61 -12.23 -1.35
N ARG A 91 3.86 -11.10 -0.67
CA ARG A 91 4.57 -11.12 0.63
C ARG A 91 3.72 -11.73 1.75
N ALA A 92 2.39 -11.65 1.63
CA ALA A 92 1.45 -12.29 2.53
C ALA A 92 1.21 -13.78 2.23
N GLY A 93 1.83 -14.33 1.18
CA GLY A 93 1.76 -15.76 0.84
C GLY A 93 0.86 -16.12 -0.34
N LEU A 94 0.23 -15.15 -1.00
CA LEU A 94 -0.56 -15.41 -2.22
C LEU A 94 0.35 -15.73 -3.41
N THR A 95 -0.06 -16.69 -4.25
CA THR A 95 0.62 -16.94 -5.53
C THR A 95 0.27 -15.86 -6.56
N GLU A 96 1.06 -15.76 -7.62
CA GLU A 96 0.74 -14.84 -8.73
C GLU A 96 -0.64 -15.17 -9.31
N GLU A 97 -0.93 -16.45 -9.51
CA GLU A 97 -2.21 -16.96 -10.02
C GLU A 97 -3.37 -16.56 -9.12
N GLN A 98 -3.23 -16.70 -7.80
CA GLN A 98 -4.24 -16.25 -6.83
C GLN A 98 -4.46 -14.74 -6.93
N THR A 99 -3.41 -13.92 -7.04
CA THR A 99 -3.60 -12.46 -7.19
C THR A 99 -4.35 -12.08 -8.47
N VAL A 100 -4.14 -12.83 -9.56
CA VAL A 100 -4.88 -12.63 -10.82
C VAL A 100 -6.33 -13.10 -10.68
N ALA A 101 -6.57 -14.26 -10.08
CA ALA A 101 -7.92 -14.79 -9.85
C ALA A 101 -8.74 -13.88 -8.92
N ILE A 102 -8.14 -13.36 -7.84
CA ILE A 102 -8.77 -12.40 -6.92
C ILE A 102 -9.26 -11.16 -7.68
N ARG A 103 -8.43 -10.58 -8.55
CA ARG A 103 -8.81 -9.40 -9.34
C ARG A 103 -9.98 -9.67 -10.29
N LYS A 104 -10.16 -10.92 -10.71
CA LYS A 104 -11.29 -11.34 -11.55
C LYS A 104 -12.53 -11.76 -10.75
N GLY A 105 -12.42 -11.91 -9.44
CA GLY A 105 -13.47 -12.49 -8.60
C GLY A 105 -13.64 -14.00 -8.81
N GLU A 106 -12.60 -14.68 -9.28
CA GLU A 106 -12.59 -16.10 -9.68
C GLU A 106 -11.72 -16.96 -8.75
N VAL A 107 -11.26 -16.40 -7.62
CA VAL A 107 -10.35 -17.11 -6.73
C VAL A 107 -11.09 -18.23 -5.98
N ASP A 108 -10.50 -19.42 -6.03
CA ASP A 108 -10.85 -20.51 -5.15
C ASP A 108 -9.81 -20.58 -4.02
N PHE A 109 -10.30 -20.64 -2.80
CA PHE A 109 -9.49 -20.80 -1.59
C PHE A 109 -9.69 -22.19 -0.97
N GLU A 110 -10.57 -23.02 -1.52
CA GLU A 110 -10.67 -24.42 -1.17
C GLU A 110 -9.58 -25.24 -1.92
N PRO A 111 -8.94 -26.22 -1.25
CA PRO A 111 -7.93 -27.08 -1.86
C PRO A 111 -8.50 -28.10 -2.85
#